data_AF-A0A1Y5FXC0-F1
#
_entry.id   AF-A0A1Y5FXC0-F1
#
_cell.length_a   1.000
_cell.length_b   1.000
_cell.length_c   1.000
_cell.angle_alpha   90.00
_cell.angle_beta   90.00
_cell.angle_gamma   90.00
#
_symmetry.space_group_name_H-M   'P 1'
#
loop_
_entity.id
_entity.type
_entity.pdbx_description
1 polymer ?
#
loop_
_entity_poly.entity_id
_entity_poly.type
_entity_poly.pdbx_seq_one_letter_code
_entity_poly.pdbx_strand_id
1 'polypeptide(L)'
;MAYKIAFSKGSIKIGKQETPSFYQGFILNILNPKAWIASISGVTAFTAKGDMSSLILFCSLYFFICFIGVGSWAVVGKQAKALVQKESQLRIFNKIMGAGLAGVSAYLLLT
;
A
#
# COMPACT_ATOMS: atom_id res chain seq x y z
N MET A 1 -5.80 6.10 12.95
CA MET A 1 -6.25 5.40 11.71
C MET A 1 -6.49 3.90 11.91
N ALA A 2 -5.59 3.17 12.57
CA ALA A 2 -5.75 1.72 12.84
C ALA A 2 -7.11 1.34 13.47
N TYR A 3 -7.55 2.08 14.49
CA TYR A 3 -8.86 1.87 15.14
C TYR A 3 -10.05 2.07 14.18
N LYS A 4 -9.98 3.06 13.27
CA LYS A 4 -11.01 3.32 12.26
C LYS A 4 -11.09 2.20 11.21
N ILE A 5 -9.95 1.58 10.87
CA ILE A 5 -9.89 0.44 9.95
C ILE A 5 -10.45 -0.81 10.64
N ALA A 6 -10.02 -1.09 11.88
CA ALA A 6 -10.44 -2.25 12.66
C ALA A 6 -11.95 -2.28 12.97
N PHE A 7 -12.55 -1.11 13.21
CA PHE A 7 -13.98 -0.96 13.54
C PHE A 7 -14.84 -0.44 12.38
N SER A 8 -14.29 -0.36 11.17
CA SER A 8 -15.08 0.00 9.99
C SER A 8 -16.18 -1.05 9.78
N LYS A 9 -17.45 -0.63 9.91
CA LYS A 9 -18.61 -1.45 9.55
C LYS A 9 -18.52 -1.70 8.05
N GLY A 10 -18.05 -2.89 7.67
CA GLY A 10 -17.95 -3.35 6.28
C GLY A 10 -19.32 -3.56 5.63
N SER A 11 -20.19 -2.54 5.62
CA SER A 11 -21.35 -2.51 4.74
C SER A 11 -20.84 -2.03 3.37
N ILE A 12 -20.42 -2.97 2.54
CA ILE A 12 -20.39 -2.67 1.11
C ILE A 12 -21.85 -2.64 0.71
N LYS A 13 -22.46 -1.44 0.72
CA LYS A 13 -23.72 -1.26 0.00
C LYS A 13 -23.39 -1.56 -1.45
N ILE A 14 -23.73 -2.75 -1.92
CA ILE A 14 -23.71 -3.16 -3.33
C ILE A 14 -24.87 -2.41 -4.02
N GLY A 15 -24.88 -1.08 -3.95
CA GLY A 15 -25.51 -0.25 -4.96
C GLY A 15 -24.49 -0.16 -6.09
N LYS A 16 -24.93 -0.26 -7.35
CA LYS A 16 -24.10 -0.10 -8.56
C LYS A 16 -23.05 1.00 -8.39
N GLN A 17 -21.88 0.64 -7.89
CA GLN A 17 -20.74 1.52 -7.78
C GLN A 17 -19.85 1.08 -8.91
N GLU A 18 -19.73 1.94 -9.91
CA GLU A 18 -18.96 1.64 -11.11
C GLU A 18 -17.58 1.16 -10.70
N THR A 19 -17.21 -0.02 -11.19
CA THR A 19 -15.90 -0.57 -10.92
C THR A 19 -14.87 0.46 -11.39
N PRO A 20 -13.97 0.94 -10.52
CA PRO A 20 -13.03 1.99 -10.89
C PRO A 20 -12.24 1.55 -12.12
N SER A 21 -12.20 2.43 -13.13
CA SER A 21 -11.48 2.16 -14.36
C SER A 21 -9.97 2.01 -14.08
N PHE A 22 -9.26 1.30 -14.97
CA PHE A 22 -7.82 1.08 -14.86
C PHE A 22 -7.05 2.40 -14.63
N TYR A 23 -7.42 3.47 -15.32
CA TYR A 23 -6.83 4.80 -15.16
C TYR A 23 -7.01 5.37 -13.75
N GLN A 24 -8.17 5.17 -13.14
CA GLN A 24 -8.43 5.61 -11.79
C GLN A 24 -7.56 4.84 -10.79
N GLY A 25 -7.38 3.54 -11.00
CA GLY A 25 -6.44 2.73 -10.24
C GLY A 25 -4.97 3.15 -10.43
N PHE A 26 -4.58 3.50 -11.65
CA PHE A 26 -3.23 3.98 -11.97
C PHE A 26 -2.92 5.31 -11.28
N ILE A 27 -3.83 6.27 -11.37
CA ILE A 27 -3.73 7.58 -10.70
C ILE A 27 -3.65 7.39 -9.18
N LEU A 28 -4.47 6.52 -8.60
CA LEU A 28 -4.45 6.23 -7.16
C LEU A 28 -3.12 5.58 -6.70
N ASN A 29 -2.49 4.76 -7.54
CA ASN A 29 -1.17 4.18 -7.23
C ASN A 29 -0.04 5.23 -7.34
N ILE A 30 -0.10 6.13 -8.33
CA ILE A 30 0.87 7.23 -8.48
C ILE A 30 0.74 8.25 -7.34
N LEU A 31 -0.49 8.58 -6.93
CA LEU A 31 -0.73 9.54 -5.86
C LEU A 31 -0.48 8.96 -4.46
N ASN A 32 -0.03 7.71 -4.34
CA ASN A 32 0.20 7.09 -3.04
C ASN A 32 1.36 7.78 -2.31
N PRO A 33 1.09 8.55 -1.22
CA PRO A 33 2.12 9.30 -0.52
C PRO A 33 3.23 8.40 0.06
N LYS A 34 2.94 7.12 0.29
CA LYS A 34 3.93 6.13 0.74
C LYS A 34 5.05 5.95 -0.28
N ALA A 35 4.73 5.97 -1.58
CA ALA A 35 5.71 5.83 -2.63
C ALA A 35 6.62 7.06 -2.71
N TRP A 36 6.05 8.25 -2.62
CA TRP A 36 6.79 9.52 -2.63
C TRP A 36 7.74 9.64 -1.43
N ILE A 37 7.28 9.33 -0.22
CA ILE A 37 8.11 9.39 0.98
C ILE A 37 9.29 8.42 0.89
N ALA A 38 9.06 7.20 0.39
CA ALA A 38 10.13 6.22 0.23
C ALA A 38 11.15 6.65 -0.86
N SER A 39 10.68 7.19 -1.99
CA SER A 39 11.55 7.74 -3.04
C SER A 39 12.38 8.91 -2.53
N ILE A 40 11.79 9.85 -1.80
CA ILE A 40 12.50 11.00 -1.22
C ILE A 40 13.55 10.51 -0.22
N SER A 41 13.21 9.55 0.65
CA SER A 41 14.16 8.94 1.60
C SER A 41 15.32 8.23 0.92
N GLY A 42 15.09 7.59 -0.24
CA GLY A 42 16.15 6.98 -1.04
C GLY A 42 17.06 8.04 -1.66
N VAL A 43 16.47 9.03 -2.34
CA VAL A 43 17.23 10.14 -2.96
C VAL A 43 18.08 10.88 -1.94
N THR A 44 17.56 11.20 -0.75
CA THR A 44 18.34 11.89 0.30
C THR A 44 19.50 11.03 0.81
N ALA A 45 19.30 9.72 0.99
CA ALA A 45 20.35 8.81 1.46
C ALA A 45 21.51 8.66 0.45
N PHE A 46 21.22 8.64 -0.85
CA PHE A 46 22.23 8.44 -1.89
C PHE A 46 22.81 9.74 -2.46
N THR A 47 22.10 10.87 -2.38
CA THR A 47 22.61 12.20 -2.78
C THR A 47 23.70 12.70 -1.82
N ALA A 48 23.66 12.30 -0.54
CA ALA A 48 24.66 12.67 0.45
C ALA A 48 26.10 12.26 0.10
N LYS A 49 26.28 11.29 -0.82
CA LYS A 49 27.60 10.83 -1.30
C LYS A 49 28.09 11.53 -2.57
N GLY A 50 27.28 12.38 -3.22
CA GLY A 50 27.69 13.20 -4.36
C GLY A 50 27.93 12.48 -5.69
N ASP A 51 27.70 11.16 -5.78
CA ASP A 51 27.88 10.38 -7.01
C ASP A 51 26.55 10.18 -7.76
N MET A 52 26.39 10.90 -8.87
CA MET A 52 25.20 10.87 -9.72
C MET A 52 24.97 9.50 -10.36
N SER A 53 26.04 8.71 -10.58
CA SER A 53 25.96 7.37 -11.15
C SER A 53 25.24 6.41 -10.21
N SER A 54 25.60 6.45 -8.92
CA SER A 54 24.97 5.66 -7.86
C SER A 54 23.48 6.01 -7.69
N LEU A 55 23.12 7.28 -7.86
CA LEU A 55 21.72 7.74 -7.78
C LEU A 55 20.87 7.20 -8.93
N ILE A 56 21.38 7.26 -10.17
CA ILE A 56 20.66 6.75 -11.35
C ILE A 56 20.45 5.24 -11.23
N LEU A 57 21.49 4.50 -10.80
CA LEU A 57 21.42 3.06 -10.59
C LEU A 57 20.37 2.71 -9.52
N PHE A 58 20.35 3.44 -8.39
CA PHE A 58 19.33 3.27 -7.36
C PHE A 58 17.94 3.54 -7.91
N CYS A 59 17.71 4.66 -8.61
CA CYS A 59 16.41 4.99 -9.19
C CYS A 59 15.91 3.90 -10.15
N SER A 60 16.78 3.39 -11.03
CA SER A 60 16.42 2.32 -11.96
C SER A 60 16.03 1.03 -11.22
N LEU A 61 16.87 0.55 -10.29
CA LEU A 61 16.57 -0.65 -9.51
C LEU A 61 15.29 -0.50 -8.69
N TYR A 62 15.15 0.64 -8.01
CA TYR A 62 14.00 0.96 -7.18
C TYR A 62 12.72 0.96 -8.01
N PHE A 63 12.75 1.54 -9.22
CA PHE A 63 11.61 1.52 -10.14
C PHE A 63 11.18 0.09 -10.49
N PHE A 64 12.11 -0.79 -10.88
CA PHE A 64 11.78 -2.19 -11.21
C PHE A 64 11.26 -2.98 -10.02
N ILE A 65 11.91 -2.86 -8.87
CA ILE A 65 11.51 -3.57 -7.64
C ILE A 65 10.13 -3.11 -7.20
N CYS A 66 9.85 -1.80 -7.21
CA CYS A 66 8.53 -1.26 -6.87
C CYS A 66 7.48 -1.70 -7.89
N PHE A 67 7.79 -1.69 -9.19
CA PHE A 67 6.85 -2.11 -10.22
C PHE A 67 6.46 -3.59 -10.05
N ILE A 68 7.43 -4.47 -9.81
CA ILE A 68 7.18 -5.90 -9.53
C ILE A 68 6.42 -6.07 -8.21
N GLY A 69 6.77 -5.32 -7.17
CA GLY A 69 6.11 -5.37 -5.87
C GLY A 69 4.64 -4.98 -5.94
N VAL A 70 4.33 -3.86 -6.61
CA VAL A 70 2.96 -3.38 -6.82
C VAL A 70 2.19 -4.33 -7.75
N GLY A 71 2.83 -4.82 -8.82
CA GLY A 71 2.22 -5.80 -9.73
C GLY A 71 1.87 -7.12 -9.03
N SER A 72 2.79 -7.66 -8.22
CA SER A 72 2.55 -8.86 -7.41
C SER A 72 1.42 -8.64 -6.42
N TRP A 73 1.38 -7.47 -5.77
CA TRP A 73 0.28 -7.09 -4.89
C TRP A 73 -1.07 -6.93 -5.61
N ALA A 74 -1.08 -6.46 -6.87
CA ALA A 74 -2.30 -6.40 -7.66
C ALA A 74 -2.85 -7.80 -7.97
N VAL A 75 -1.97 -8.77 -8.24
CA VAL A 75 -2.35 -10.19 -8.43
C VAL A 75 -2.91 -10.78 -7.14
N VAL A 76 -2.23 -10.57 -6.01
CA VAL A 76 -2.71 -11.01 -4.68
C VAL A 76 -4.03 -10.32 -4.32
N GLY A 77 -4.18 -9.04 -4.64
CA GLY A 77 -5.41 -8.27 -4.43
C GLY A 77 -6.61 -8.83 -5.19
N LYS A 78 -6.40 -9.36 -6.40
CA LYS A 78 -7.45 -10.08 -7.17
C LYS A 78 -7.90 -11.34 -6.42
N GLN A 79 -6.98 -12.11 -5.85
CA GLN A 79 -7.30 -13.29 -5.05
C GLN A 79 -7.95 -12.92 -3.71
N ALA A 80 -7.49 -11.85 -3.06
CA ALA A 80 -8.10 -11.32 -1.85
C ALA A 80 -9.56 -10.91 -2.10
N LYS A 81 -9.86 -10.27 -3.24
CA LYS A 81 -11.25 -9.97 -3.64
C LYS A 81 -12.11 -11.24 -3.76
N ALA A 82 -11.55 -12.35 -4.23
CA ALA A 82 -12.25 -13.64 -4.28
C ALA A 82 -12.45 -14.27 -2.90
N LEU A 83 -11.49 -14.09 -1.98
CA LEU A 83 -11.58 -14.55 -0.58
C LEU A 83 -12.51 -13.68 0.28
N VAL A 84 -12.80 -12.47 -0.16
CA VAL A 84 -13.51 -11.42 0.60
C VAL A 84 -14.84 -11.12 -0.11
N GLN A 85 -15.67 -12.15 -0.27
CA GLN A 85 -16.99 -12.05 -0.89
C GLN A 85 -18.11 -11.81 0.14
N LYS A 86 -17.87 -12.11 1.41
CA LYS A 86 -18.86 -11.95 2.50
C LYS A 86 -18.47 -10.83 3.46
N GLU A 87 -19.47 -10.12 3.98
CA GLU A 87 -19.26 -9.04 4.97
C GLU A 87 -18.50 -9.49 6.23
N SER A 88 -18.67 -10.75 6.66
CA SER A 88 -17.94 -11.31 7.80
C SER A 88 -16.45 -11.46 7.52
N GLN A 89 -16.07 -11.86 6.30
CA GLN A 89 -14.68 -11.98 5.87
C GLN A 89 -14.01 -10.61 5.74
N LEU A 90 -14.74 -9.61 5.23
CA LEU A 90 -14.29 -8.21 5.20
C LEU A 90 -13.97 -7.68 6.61
N ARG A 91 -14.82 -7.97 7.60
CA ARG A 91 -14.58 -7.54 8.99
C ARG A 91 -13.36 -8.21 9.60
N ILE A 92 -13.15 -9.51 9.34
CA ILE A 92 -11.95 -10.23 9.81
C ILE A 92 -10.70 -9.65 9.15
N PHE A 93 -10.72 -9.44 7.83
CA PHE A 93 -9.62 -8.84 7.09
C PHE A 93 -9.26 -7.44 7.62
N ASN A 94 -10.26 -6.59 7.84
CA ASN A 94 -10.08 -5.25 8.40
C ASN A 94 -9.52 -5.28 9.83
N LYS A 95 -9.95 -6.24 10.66
CA LYS A 95 -9.39 -6.44 12.01
C LYS A 95 -7.94 -6.88 11.97
N ILE A 96 -7.57 -7.82 11.09
CA ILE A 96 -6.18 -8.28 10.94
C ILE A 96 -5.28 -7.11 10.51
N MET A 97 -5.70 -6.36 9.48
CA MET A 97 -4.96 -5.18 9.02
C MET A 97 -4.84 -4.10 10.10
N GLY A 98 -5.92 -3.82 10.82
CA GLY A 98 -5.93 -2.86 11.92
C GLY A 98 -5.05 -3.28 13.10
N ALA A 99 -5.08 -4.57 13.48
CA ALA A 99 -4.27 -5.12 14.55
C ALA A 99 -2.78 -5.11 14.18
N GLY A 100 -2.43 -5.48 12.94
CA GLY A 100 -1.05 -5.39 12.45
C GLY A 100 -0.52 -3.96 12.51
N LEU A 101 -1.33 -2.98 12.06
CA LEU A 101 -0.94 -1.57 12.13
C LEU A 101 -0.78 -1.10 13.58
N ALA A 102 -1.69 -1.48 14.47
CA ALA A 102 -1.60 -1.15 15.90
C ALA A 102 -0.35 -1.76 16.55
N GLY A 103 -0.02 -3.01 16.20
CA GLY A 103 1.18 -3.69 16.68
C GLY A 103 2.47 -2.98 16.25
N VAL A 104 2.59 -2.61 14.98
CA VAL A 104 3.75 -1.84 14.49
C VAL A 104 3.83 -0.47 15.15
N SER A 105 2.70 0.22 15.34
CA SER A 105 2.67 1.50 16.05
C SER A 105 3.11 1.38 17.51
N ALA A 106 2.67 0.32 18.22
CA ALA A 106 3.10 0.07 19.60
C ALA A 106 4.60 -0.25 19.66
N TYR A 107 5.10 -1.07 18.74
CA TYR A 107 6.52 -1.38 18.64
C TYR A 107 7.40 -0.13 18.44
N LEU A 108 7.01 0.75 17.52
CA LEU A 108 7.69 2.03 17.27
C LEU A 108 7.58 3.04 18.41
N LEU A 109 6.63 2.89 19.33
CA LEU A 109 6.51 3.74 20.51
C LEU A 109 7.32 3.21 21.70
N LEU A 110 7.52 1.89 21.75
CA LEU A 110 8.28 1.21 22.79
C LEU A 110 9.78 1.07 22.46
N THR A 111 10.16 1.36 21.21
CA THR A 111 11.54 1.37 20.71
C THR A 111 11.94 2.80 20.37
#